data_AF-A0AA47G9F0-F1
#
_entry.id   AF-A0AA47G9F0-F1
#
_cell.length_a   1.000
_cell.length_b   1.000
_cell.length_c   1.000
_cell.angle_alpha   90.00
_cell.angle_beta   90.00
_cell.angle_gamma   90.00
#
_symmetry.space_group_name_H-M   'P 1'
#
loop_
_entity.id
_entity.type
_entity.pdbx_description
1 polymer ?
#
loop_
_entity_poly.entity_id
_entity_poly.type
_entity_poly.pdbx_seq_one_letter_code
_entity_poly.pdbx_strand_id
1 'polypeptide(L)'
;MESATDKEIKYHIRRHIALPYKIKRLETERLKSQLYAYSVQSFTGTSQYGFSIDDYTHAINIEQFVIRLVLNQESLDRQINALKLRYKLFQELLPTLDYPTLKTLLKHDYLSDYEVMVYNEIQEINYYIDQHKQAKRQQKSDNKVASLDLTETDINAILTSDDWESTKETKISVLNAVEDELMAMLE
;
A
#
# COMPACT_ATOMS: atom_id res chain seq x y z
N MET A 1 22.78 -1.69 17.82
CA MET A 1 22.42 -1.57 16.39
C MET A 1 23.43 -2.41 15.63
N GLU A 2 23.00 -3.53 15.03
CA GLU A 2 23.88 -4.29 14.14
C GLU A 2 24.26 -3.39 12.96
N SER A 3 25.56 -3.26 12.70
CA SER A 3 26.07 -2.56 11.52
C SER A 3 25.56 -3.29 10.29
N ALA A 4 24.79 -2.60 9.43
CA ALA A 4 24.37 -3.17 8.15
C ALA A 4 25.60 -3.65 7.37
N THR A 5 25.49 -4.81 6.74
CA THR A 5 26.56 -5.36 5.92
C THR A 5 26.69 -4.57 4.61
N ASP A 6 27.89 -4.52 4.01
CA ASP A 6 28.13 -3.83 2.72
C ASP A 6 27.14 -4.28 1.64
N LYS A 7 26.75 -5.56 1.65
CA LYS A 7 25.78 -6.13 0.71
C LYS A 7 24.38 -5.56 0.92
N GLU A 8 23.94 -5.37 2.16
CA GLU A 8 22.64 -4.78 2.49
C GLU A 8 22.60 -3.32 2.07
N ILE A 9 23.65 -2.55 2.37
CA ILE A 9 23.76 -1.14 1.99
C ILE A 9 23.59 -1.00 0.47
N LYS A 10 24.37 -1.76 -0.30
CA LYS A 10 24.29 -1.75 -1.77
C LYS A 10 22.93 -2.22 -2.28
N TYR A 11 22.30 -3.18 -1.62
CA TYR A 11 20.93 -3.61 -1.95
C TYR A 11 19.91 -2.48 -1.79
N HIS A 12 19.97 -1.73 -0.69
CA HIS A 12 19.08 -0.60 -0.44
C HIS A 12 19.26 0.54 -1.45
N ILE A 13 20.50 0.85 -1.80
CA ILE A 13 20.83 1.85 -2.83
C ILE A 13 20.26 1.42 -4.18
N ARG A 14 20.53 0.18 -4.61
CA ARG A 14 19.99 -0.38 -5.87
C ARG A 14 18.46 -0.30 -5.92
N ARG A 15 17.80 -0.60 -4.81
CA ARG A 15 16.33 -0.52 -4.71
C ARG A 15 15.81 0.89 -4.93
N HIS A 16 16.49 1.93 -4.42
CA HIS A 16 16.10 3.32 -4.62
C HIS A 16 16.36 3.81 -6.04
N ILE A 17 17.50 3.44 -6.63
CA ILE A 17 17.81 3.73 -8.04
C ILE A 17 16.78 3.08 -8.98
N ALA A 18 16.28 1.89 -8.63
CA ALA A 18 15.29 1.16 -9.42
C ALA A 18 13.84 1.68 -9.27
N LEU A 19 13.57 2.66 -8.39
CA LEU A 19 12.22 3.18 -8.15
C LEU A 19 11.50 3.65 -9.43
N PRO A 20 12.12 4.42 -10.35
CA PRO A 20 11.45 4.87 -11.56
C PRO A 20 10.98 3.72 -12.45
N TYR A 21 11.81 2.69 -12.58
CA TYR A 21 11.47 1.49 -13.35
C TYR A 21 10.32 0.72 -12.71
N LYS A 22 10.34 0.59 -11.38
CA LYS A 22 9.27 -0.08 -10.63
C LYS A 22 7.93 0.67 -10.76
N ILE A 23 7.95 2.00 -10.65
CA ILE A 23 6.77 2.85 -10.83
C ILE A 23 6.19 2.63 -12.23
N LYS A 24 7.01 2.76 -13.28
CA LYS A 24 6.56 2.59 -14.67
C LYS A 24 5.99 1.19 -14.95
N ARG A 25 6.59 0.15 -14.35
CA ARG A 25 6.10 -1.23 -14.45
C ARG A 25 4.70 -1.37 -13.83
N LEU A 26 4.50 -0.84 -12.64
CA LEU A 26 3.20 -0.87 -11.95
C LEU A 26 2.13 -0.04 -12.67
N GLU A 27 2.50 1.13 -13.22
CA GLU A 27 1.59 1.92 -14.07
C GLU A 27 1.16 1.14 -15.32
N THR A 28 2.09 0.41 -15.94
CA THR A 28 1.78 -0.46 -17.09
C THR A 28 0.86 -1.62 -16.67
N GLU A 29 1.08 -2.20 -15.50
CA GLU A 29 0.25 -3.27 -14.95
C GLU A 29 -1.17 -2.79 -14.64
N ARG A 30 -1.30 -1.60 -14.05
CA ARG A 30 -2.60 -0.94 -13.83
C ARG A 30 -3.35 -0.73 -15.15
N LEU A 31 -2.68 -0.20 -16.17
CA LEU A 31 -3.29 0.01 -17.50
C LEU A 31 -3.73 -1.32 -18.13
N LYS A 32 -2.91 -2.36 -18.04
CA LYS A 32 -3.26 -3.70 -18.54
C LYS A 32 -4.44 -4.29 -17.78
N SER A 33 -4.46 -4.16 -16.46
CA SER A 33 -5.57 -4.64 -15.63
C SER A 33 -6.88 -3.98 -16.05
N GLN A 34 -6.88 -2.67 -16.32
CA GLN A 34 -8.06 -1.96 -16.81
C GLN A 34 -8.50 -2.42 -18.21
N LEU A 35 -7.56 -2.53 -19.14
CA LEU A 35 -7.86 -2.83 -20.55
C LEU A 35 -8.31 -4.29 -20.77
N TYR A 36 -7.71 -5.23 -20.06
CA TYR A 36 -7.91 -6.66 -20.27
C TYR A 36 -8.76 -7.34 -19.19
N ALA A 37 -9.28 -6.58 -18.21
CA ALA A 37 -10.14 -7.08 -17.14
C ALA A 37 -11.25 -8.00 -17.66
N TYR A 38 -12.07 -7.49 -18.57
CA TYR A 38 -13.23 -8.22 -19.10
C TYR A 38 -12.85 -9.30 -20.11
N SER A 39 -11.68 -9.20 -20.73
CA SER A 39 -11.24 -10.13 -21.77
C SER A 39 -10.49 -11.34 -21.22
N VAL A 40 -10.18 -11.40 -19.92
CA VAL A 40 -9.44 -12.51 -19.29
C VAL A 40 -10.36 -13.36 -18.41
N GLN A 41 -11.54 -12.83 -18.04
CA GLN A 41 -12.46 -13.49 -17.13
C GLN A 41 -13.65 -14.12 -17.86
N SER A 42 -14.05 -15.33 -17.47
CA SER A 42 -15.29 -15.96 -17.93
C SER A 42 -16.43 -15.69 -16.94
N PHE A 43 -17.50 -15.05 -17.42
CA PHE A 43 -18.72 -14.77 -16.64
C PHE A 43 -19.79 -15.86 -16.82
N THR A 44 -19.65 -16.69 -17.85
CA THR A 44 -20.60 -17.75 -18.20
C THR A 44 -20.06 -19.16 -17.92
N GLY A 45 -18.82 -19.27 -17.41
CA GLY A 45 -18.22 -20.56 -17.00
C GLY A 45 -17.73 -21.45 -18.15
N THR A 46 -17.62 -20.92 -19.37
CA THR A 46 -17.06 -21.63 -20.52
C THR A 46 -15.61 -21.21 -20.78
N SER A 47 -14.76 -22.15 -21.17
CA SER A 47 -13.37 -21.86 -21.53
C SER A 47 -13.28 -20.85 -22.66
N GLN A 48 -12.25 -20.00 -22.63
CA GLN A 48 -11.92 -19.20 -23.81
C GLN A 48 -11.50 -20.13 -24.95
N TYR A 49 -11.98 -19.83 -26.16
CA TYR A 49 -11.68 -20.61 -27.36
C TYR A 49 -10.14 -20.66 -27.56
N GLY A 50 -9.52 -21.82 -27.32
CA GLY A 50 -8.08 -22.03 -27.49
C GLY A 50 -7.26 -22.37 -26.23
N PHE A 51 -7.85 -22.52 -25.03
CA PHE A 51 -7.14 -22.94 -23.81
C PHE A 51 -7.48 -24.37 -23.37
N SER A 52 -6.48 -25.06 -22.79
CA SER A 52 -6.59 -26.45 -22.29
C SER A 52 -7.44 -26.54 -21.02
N ILE A 53 -8.03 -27.72 -20.81
CA ILE A 53 -9.03 -28.09 -19.79
C ILE A 53 -8.57 -27.81 -18.33
N ASP A 54 -7.28 -27.55 -18.08
CA ASP A 54 -6.78 -27.19 -16.74
C ASP A 54 -7.03 -25.71 -16.35
N ASP A 55 -7.40 -24.84 -17.32
CA ASP A 55 -7.73 -23.43 -17.10
C ASP A 55 -9.25 -23.21 -16.95
N TYR A 56 -9.93 -24.02 -16.14
CA TYR A 56 -11.32 -23.73 -15.77
C TYR A 56 -11.40 -22.48 -14.90
N THR A 57 -11.54 -21.32 -15.53
CA THR A 57 -12.01 -20.11 -14.86
C THR A 57 -13.42 -20.37 -14.37
N HIS A 58 -13.58 -20.55 -13.06
CA HIS A 58 -14.90 -20.63 -12.44
C HIS A 58 -15.68 -19.36 -12.80
N ALA A 59 -16.96 -19.53 -13.16
CA ALA A 59 -17.83 -18.40 -13.42
C ALA A 59 -17.82 -17.47 -12.19
N ILE A 60 -17.38 -16.24 -12.36
CA ILE A 60 -17.43 -15.22 -11.31
C ILE A 60 -18.68 -14.38 -11.50
N ASN A 61 -19.37 -14.06 -10.40
CA ASN A 61 -20.43 -13.06 -10.44
C ASN A 61 -19.82 -11.71 -10.90
N ILE A 62 -20.50 -11.03 -11.82
CA ILE A 62 -20.11 -9.71 -12.33
C ILE A 62 -19.88 -8.71 -11.18
N GLU A 63 -20.73 -8.72 -10.15
CA GLU A 63 -20.60 -7.83 -8.99
C GLU A 63 -19.30 -8.10 -8.22
N GLN A 64 -19.01 -9.37 -7.93
CA GLN A 64 -17.78 -9.79 -7.26
C GLN A 64 -16.53 -9.48 -8.11
N PHE A 65 -16.63 -9.62 -9.42
CA PHE A 65 -15.56 -9.25 -10.34
C PHE A 65 -15.28 -7.75 -10.33
N VAL A 66 -16.32 -6.91 -10.37
CA VAL A 66 -16.19 -5.46 -10.33
C VAL A 66 -15.58 -5.02 -8.99
N ILE A 67 -16.05 -5.56 -7.86
CA ILE A 67 -15.48 -5.27 -6.53
C ILE A 67 -14.00 -5.64 -6.51
N ARG A 68 -13.64 -6.85 -6.96
CA ARG A 68 -12.24 -7.30 -7.00
C ARG A 68 -11.37 -6.43 -7.90
N LEU A 69 -11.91 -6.00 -9.05
CA LEU A 69 -11.21 -5.10 -9.97
C LEU A 69 -10.91 -3.76 -9.29
N VAL A 70 -11.90 -3.16 -8.63
CA VAL A 70 -11.76 -1.87 -7.94
C VAL A 70 -10.72 -1.98 -6.81
N LEU A 71 -10.84 -3.00 -5.97
CA LEU A 71 -9.89 -3.24 -4.87
C LEU A 71 -8.45 -3.42 -5.38
N ASN A 72 -8.26 -4.19 -6.46
CA ASN A 72 -6.94 -4.37 -7.06
C ASN A 72 -6.39 -3.05 -7.63
N GLN A 73 -7.23 -2.23 -8.28
CA GLN A 73 -6.83 -0.93 -8.80
C GLN A 73 -6.44 0.02 -7.68
N GLU A 74 -7.22 0.09 -6.61
CA GLU A 74 -6.90 0.90 -5.44
C GLU A 74 -5.58 0.47 -4.78
N SER A 75 -5.36 -0.83 -4.63
CA SER A 75 -4.10 -1.35 -4.09
C SER A 75 -2.91 -0.93 -4.96
N LEU A 76 -3.02 -1.09 -6.29
CA LEU A 76 -1.99 -0.64 -7.23
C LEU A 76 -1.75 0.86 -7.15
N ASP A 77 -2.81 1.66 -7.07
CA ASP A 77 -2.70 3.12 -6.95
C ASP A 77 -2.06 3.56 -5.64
N ARG A 78 -2.42 2.93 -4.51
CA ARG A 78 -1.76 3.16 -3.22
C ARG A 78 -0.26 2.84 -3.30
N GLN A 79 0.11 1.73 -3.92
CA GLN A 79 1.50 1.33 -4.12
C GLN A 79 2.27 2.31 -5.02
N ILE A 80 1.69 2.71 -6.15
CA ILE A 80 2.29 3.68 -7.08
C ILE A 80 2.50 5.02 -6.37
N ASN A 81 1.49 5.52 -5.67
CA ASN A 81 1.57 6.80 -4.97
C ASN A 81 2.62 6.78 -3.87
N ALA A 82 2.72 5.70 -3.10
CA ALA A 82 3.76 5.53 -2.09
C ALA A 82 5.17 5.54 -2.70
N LEU A 83 5.36 4.85 -3.84
CA LEU A 83 6.64 4.82 -4.54
C LEU A 83 6.98 6.17 -5.17
N LYS A 84 6.00 6.89 -5.74
CA LYS A 84 6.17 8.25 -6.27
C LYS A 84 6.59 9.24 -5.19
N LEU A 85 5.95 9.18 -4.03
CA LEU A 85 6.32 10.02 -2.88
C LEU A 85 7.75 9.73 -2.44
N ARG A 86 8.11 8.46 -2.30
CA ARG A 86 9.48 8.06 -1.93
C ARG A 86 10.51 8.52 -2.96
N TYR A 87 10.19 8.41 -4.25
CA TYR A 87 11.07 8.88 -5.31
C TYR A 87 11.23 10.40 -5.31
N LYS A 88 10.14 11.13 -5.08
CA LYS A 88 10.17 12.59 -4.96
C LYS A 88 11.09 13.04 -3.82
N LEU A 89 10.94 12.46 -2.63
CA LEU A 89 11.81 12.75 -1.47
C LEU A 89 13.28 12.43 -1.78
N PHE A 90 13.53 11.31 -2.48
CA PHE A 90 14.87 10.93 -2.90
C PHE A 90 15.51 11.95 -3.86
N GLN A 91 14.73 12.49 -4.80
CA GLN A 91 15.21 13.54 -5.69
C GLN A 91 15.43 14.88 -4.99
N GLU A 92 14.62 15.19 -3.97
CA GLU A 92 14.74 16.43 -3.20
C GLU A 92 16.00 16.43 -2.32
N LEU A 93 16.34 15.30 -1.68
CA LEU A 93 17.54 15.17 -0.85
C LEU A 93 18.82 14.98 -1.67
N LEU A 94 18.73 14.32 -2.82
CA LEU A 94 19.87 14.05 -3.70
C LEU A 94 19.66 14.61 -5.13
N PRO A 95 19.54 15.94 -5.29
CA PRO A 95 19.21 16.55 -6.59
C PRO A 95 20.35 16.44 -7.61
N THR A 96 21.60 16.39 -7.14
CA THR A 96 22.81 16.33 -7.98
C THR A 96 23.45 14.94 -8.00
N LEU A 97 22.67 13.89 -7.76
CA LEU A 97 23.18 12.53 -7.70
C LEU A 97 23.80 12.10 -9.04
N ASP A 98 25.09 11.78 -9.02
CA ASP A 98 25.78 11.22 -10.18
C ASP A 98 25.48 9.71 -10.31
N TYR A 99 24.42 9.40 -11.08
CA TYR A 99 23.99 8.05 -11.37
C TYR A 99 25.04 7.19 -12.09
N PRO A 100 25.75 7.68 -13.13
CA PRO A 100 26.87 6.96 -13.75
C PRO A 100 27.91 6.46 -12.74
N THR A 101 28.41 7.35 -11.89
CA THR A 101 29.44 7.03 -10.90
C THR A 101 28.91 6.07 -9.84
N LEU A 102 27.68 6.28 -9.36
CA LEU A 102 27.04 5.36 -8.42
C LEU A 102 26.86 3.96 -9.02
N LYS A 103 26.47 3.87 -10.30
CA LYS A 103 26.29 2.60 -11.00
C LYS A 103 27.60 1.84 -11.17
N THR A 104 28.72 2.52 -11.36
CA THR A 104 30.05 1.88 -11.42
C THR A 104 30.47 1.39 -10.04
N LEU A 105 30.30 2.21 -9.00
CA LEU A 105 30.67 1.88 -7.62
C LEU A 105 29.91 0.65 -7.10
N LEU A 106 28.61 0.57 -7.39
CA LEU A 106 27.75 -0.56 -7.00
C LEU A 106 28.14 -1.91 -7.60
N LYS A 107 29.05 -1.96 -8.58
CA LYS A 107 29.56 -3.22 -9.16
C LYS A 107 30.77 -3.77 -8.42
N HIS A 108 31.49 -2.92 -7.69
CA HIS A 108 32.63 -3.35 -6.90
C HIS A 108 32.15 -4.01 -5.62
N ASP A 109 33.01 -4.82 -4.98
CA ASP A 109 32.65 -5.50 -3.74
C ASP A 109 32.73 -4.55 -2.54
N TYR A 110 33.74 -3.68 -2.48
CA TYR A 110 33.97 -2.75 -1.37
C TYR A 110 33.03 -1.56 -1.39
N LEU A 111 32.61 -1.10 -0.21
CA LEU A 111 31.77 0.08 -0.04
C LEU A 111 32.60 1.36 -0.14
N SER A 112 32.15 2.32 -0.96
CA SER A 112 32.76 3.64 -1.06
C SER A 112 32.07 4.64 -0.12
N ASP A 113 32.81 5.66 0.35
CA ASP A 113 32.26 6.77 1.14
C ASP A 113 31.07 7.46 0.44
N TYR A 114 31.08 7.52 -0.89
CA TYR A 114 29.97 8.05 -1.67
C TYR A 114 28.71 7.16 -1.56
N GLU A 115 28.88 5.83 -1.55
CA GLU A 115 27.76 4.91 -1.34
C GLU A 115 27.22 5.00 0.09
N VAL A 116 28.10 5.18 1.08
CA VAL A 116 27.71 5.42 2.48
C VAL A 116 26.88 6.70 2.61
N MET A 117 27.33 7.80 2.00
CA MET A 117 26.60 9.06 1.98
C MET A 117 25.19 8.85 1.41
N VAL A 118 25.07 8.24 0.22
CA VAL A 118 23.78 7.96 -0.41
C VAL A 118 22.90 7.06 0.47
N TYR A 119 23.49 6.08 1.16
CA TYR A 119 22.76 5.20 2.06
C TYR A 119 22.22 5.93 3.29
N ASN A 120 22.98 6.85 3.87
CA ASN A 120 22.53 7.66 5.01
C ASN A 120 21.32 8.52 4.64
N GLU A 121 21.35 9.18 3.48
CA GLU A 121 20.20 9.93 2.95
C GLU A 121 18.98 9.03 2.74
N ILE A 122 19.19 7.80 2.24
CA ILE A 122 18.13 6.80 2.12
C ILE A 122 17.55 6.43 3.49
N GLN A 123 18.37 6.28 4.53
CA GLN A 123 17.89 6.01 5.88
C GLN A 123 17.04 7.17 6.41
N GLU A 124 17.47 8.40 6.17
CA GLU A 124 16.73 9.60 6.58
C GLU A 124 15.33 9.64 5.92
N ILE A 125 15.24 9.34 4.62
CA ILE A 125 13.95 9.23 3.91
C ILE A 125 13.06 8.17 4.56
N ASN A 126 13.60 6.99 4.86
CA ASN A 126 12.81 5.93 5.47
C ASN A 126 12.32 6.33 6.86
N TYR A 127 13.18 6.99 7.65
CA TYR A 127 12.82 7.52 8.96
C TYR A 127 11.66 8.52 8.86
N TYR A 128 11.73 9.51 7.97
CA TYR A 128 10.63 10.48 7.79
C TYR A 128 9.32 9.81 7.36
N ILE A 129 9.39 8.84 6.45
CA ILE A 129 8.20 8.09 6.01
C ILE A 129 7.59 7.33 7.19
N ASP A 130 8.40 6.69 8.02
CA ASP A 130 7.92 5.91 9.15
C ASP A 130 7.36 6.79 10.27
N GLN A 131 8.01 7.92 10.57
CA GLN A 131 7.49 8.93 11.50
C GLN A 131 6.13 9.47 11.03
N HIS A 132 6.01 9.82 9.74
CA HIS A 132 4.74 10.29 9.18
C HIS A 132 3.63 9.22 9.27
N LYS A 133 3.97 7.94 9.08
CA LYS A 133 3.01 6.83 9.26
C LYS A 133 2.58 6.69 10.72
N GLN A 134 3.51 6.77 11.66
CA GLN A 134 3.22 6.68 13.09
C GLN A 134 2.33 7.84 13.53
N ALA A 135 2.67 9.07 13.16
CA ALA A 135 1.87 10.26 13.45
C ALA A 135 0.45 10.15 12.87
N LYS A 136 0.29 9.65 11.64
CA LYS A 136 -1.02 9.45 11.03
C LYS A 136 -1.85 8.36 11.75
N ARG A 137 -1.20 7.30 12.24
CA ARG A 137 -1.86 6.27 13.05
C ARG A 137 -2.32 6.82 14.38
N GLN A 138 -1.48 7.62 15.03
CA GLN A 138 -1.82 8.28 16.30
C GLN A 138 -2.96 9.28 16.11
N GLN A 139 -2.93 10.11 15.07
CA GLN A 139 -4.04 11.01 14.76
C GLN A 139 -5.36 10.25 14.51
N LYS A 140 -5.31 9.08 13.86
CA LYS A 140 -6.49 8.24 13.69
C LYS A 140 -6.97 7.63 15.00
N SER A 141 -6.08 7.17 15.87
CA SER A 141 -6.48 6.67 17.20
C SER A 141 -7.07 7.79 18.04
N ASP A 142 -6.47 8.98 18.02
CA ASP A 142 -6.91 10.13 18.79
C ASP A 142 -8.27 10.62 18.29
N ASN A 143 -8.50 10.62 16.98
CA ASN A 143 -9.82 10.90 16.40
C ASN A 143 -10.85 9.80 16.71
N LYS A 144 -10.44 8.52 16.76
CA LYS A 144 -11.32 7.40 17.17
C LYS A 144 -11.71 7.54 18.65
N VAL A 145 -10.78 7.93 19.52
CA VAL A 145 -11.04 8.21 20.94
C VAL A 145 -11.92 9.45 21.09
N ALA A 146 -11.64 10.54 20.38
CA ALA A 146 -12.47 11.75 20.40
C ALA A 146 -13.89 11.51 19.84
N SER A 147 -14.06 10.56 18.90
CA SER A 147 -15.39 10.12 18.44
C SER A 147 -16.10 9.17 19.40
N LEU A 148 -15.39 8.63 20.40
CA LEU A 148 -15.88 7.74 21.44
C LEU A 148 -16.07 8.45 22.79
N ASP A 149 -15.84 9.77 22.89
CA ASP A 149 -16.22 10.60 24.03
C ASP A 149 -17.76 10.75 24.07
N LEU A 150 -18.44 9.63 24.31
CA LEU A 150 -19.76 9.59 24.88
C LEU A 150 -19.60 10.03 26.33
N THR A 151 -20.16 11.18 26.65
CA THR A 151 -20.21 11.67 28.03
C THR A 151 -20.99 10.67 28.91
N GLU A 152 -20.77 10.68 30.23
CA GLU A 152 -21.51 9.80 31.16
C GLU A 152 -23.05 9.97 31.02
N THR A 153 -23.47 11.14 30.52
CA THR A 153 -24.84 11.44 30.10
C THR A 153 -25.31 10.71 28.84
N ASP A 154 -24.43 10.51 27.85
CA ASP A 154 -24.76 9.76 26.62
C ASP A 154 -24.87 8.25 26.88
N ILE A 155 -24.04 7.70 27.78
CA ILE A 155 -24.11 6.30 28.20
C ILE A 155 -25.42 6.03 28.96
N ASN A 156 -25.83 6.94 29.85
CA ASN A 156 -27.10 6.82 30.56
C ASN A 156 -28.31 6.97 29.63
N ALA A 157 -28.23 7.81 28.59
CA ALA A 157 -29.28 7.94 27.59
C ALA A 157 -29.46 6.65 26.76
N ILE A 158 -28.36 5.98 26.38
CA ILE A 158 -28.40 4.70 25.64
C ILE A 158 -28.96 3.56 26.50
N LEU A 159 -28.66 3.55 27.81
CA LEU A 159 -29.14 2.51 28.73
C LEU A 159 -30.59 2.69 29.18
N THR A 160 -31.15 3.90 29.05
CA THR A 160 -32.52 4.22 29.48
C THR A 160 -33.49 4.51 28.34
N SER A 161 -33.02 4.57 27.09
CA SER A 161 -33.89 4.73 25.93
C SER A 161 -34.54 3.40 25.52
N ASP A 162 -35.87 3.32 25.53
CA ASP A 162 -36.67 2.17 25.06
C ASP A 162 -36.69 2.00 23.52
N ASP A 163 -35.84 2.72 22.77
CA ASP A 163 -35.78 2.66 21.31
C ASP A 163 -34.82 1.55 20.81
N TRP A 164 -35.39 0.36 20.61
CA TRP A 164 -34.71 -0.81 20.03
C TRP A 164 -34.33 -0.67 18.55
N GLU A 165 -34.84 0.34 17.85
CA GLU A 165 -34.62 0.51 16.40
C GLU A 165 -33.35 1.31 16.05
N SER A 166 -32.94 2.31 16.85
CA SER A 166 -31.75 3.13 16.56
C SER A 166 -30.42 2.38 16.79
N THR A 167 -30.45 1.33 17.61
CA THR A 167 -29.27 0.51 17.92
C THR A 167 -28.88 -0.44 16.79
N LYS A 168 -29.74 -0.69 15.79
CA LYS A 168 -29.38 -1.53 14.63
C LYS A 168 -28.45 -0.80 13.66
N GLU A 169 -28.74 0.45 13.33
CA GLU A 169 -27.90 1.22 12.39
C GLU A 169 -26.51 1.51 12.96
N THR A 170 -26.43 1.83 14.25
CA THR A 170 -25.16 1.98 14.97
C THR A 170 -24.40 0.65 15.06
N LYS A 171 -25.07 -0.49 15.32
CA LYS A 171 -24.41 -1.80 15.30
C LYS A 171 -23.91 -2.20 13.90
N ILE A 172 -24.64 -1.89 12.84
CA ILE A 172 -24.22 -2.15 11.45
C ILE A 172 -23.03 -1.26 11.06
N SER A 173 -23.04 0.01 11.46
CA SER A 173 -21.89 0.91 11.25
C SER A 173 -20.64 0.47 12.01
N VAL A 174 -20.80 -0.08 13.22
CA VAL A 174 -19.69 -0.62 14.02
C VAL A 174 -19.17 -1.93 13.41
N LEU A 175 -20.03 -2.79 12.85
CA LEU A 175 -19.62 -4.02 12.18
C LEU A 175 -18.85 -3.76 10.87
N ASN A 176 -19.29 -2.79 10.06
CA ASN A 176 -18.56 -2.41 8.83
C ASN A 176 -17.17 -1.85 9.15
N ALA A 177 -17.04 -1.09 10.25
CA ALA A 177 -15.74 -0.58 10.71
C ALA A 177 -14.80 -1.69 11.19
N VAL A 178 -15.35 -2.77 11.77
CA VAL A 178 -14.57 -3.96 12.17
C VAL A 178 -14.16 -4.80 10.96
N GLU A 179 -14.99 -4.88 9.92
CA GLU A 179 -14.65 -5.56 8.66
C GLU A 179 -13.54 -4.81 7.89
N ASP A 180 -13.58 -3.48 7.86
CA ASP A 180 -12.52 -2.63 7.32
C ASP A 180 -11.22 -2.73 8.14
N GLU A 181 -11.29 -2.86 9.47
CA GLU A 181 -10.12 -3.09 10.33
C GLU A 181 -9.54 -4.51 10.14
N LEU A 182 -10.36 -5.53 9.97
CA LEU A 182 -9.91 -6.90 9.69
C LEU A 182 -9.23 -7.01 8.31
N MET A 183 -9.74 -6.31 7.31
CA MET A 183 -9.11 -6.22 5.98
C MET A 183 -7.78 -5.46 6.01
N ALA A 184 -7.60 -4.53 6.95
CA ALA A 184 -6.34 -3.84 7.18
C ALA A 184 -5.29 -4.66 7.97
N MET A 185 -5.69 -5.78 8.59
CA MET A 185 -4.79 -6.68 9.34
C MET A 185 -4.33 -7.91 8.53
N LEU A 186 -4.93 -8.16 7.35
CA LEU A 186 -4.55 -9.24 6.43
C LEU A 186 -3.57 -8.80 5.33
N GLU A 187 -3.12 -7.52 5.33
CA GLU A 187 -1.92 -7.03 4.64
C GLU A 187 -0.67 -7.09 5.53
#